data_AF-A0A3A8I167-F1
#
_entry.id   AF-A0A3A8I167-F1
#
_cell.length_a   1.000
_cell.length_b   1.000
_cell.length_c   1.000
_cell.angle_alpha   90.00
_cell.angle_beta   90.00
_cell.angle_gamma   90.00
#
_symmetry.space_group_name_H-M   'P 1'
#
loop_
_entity.id
_entity.type
_entity.pdbx_description
1 polymer ?
#
loop_
_entity_poly.entity_id
_entity_poly.type
_entity_poly.pdbx_seq_one_letter_code
_entity_poly.pdbx_strand_id
1 'polypeptide(L)'
;MSLSAITQRPAFRPDPATLSRLQAKPASEAQGTQTPSVHPVVKRFQTDSFEQDPEVKSTKQSTTPTTPPGAGDTAVSTESLVQAGTHGSDQVYPELSYEETKQYNDHPVGYWKSQVFEAATNAGASEEEAALLVAQAMQEGGTDFSKNGSSTNFGPFNLNKDLIQTFGGKDVPGDLNQLNGTDEKAIALNVGVALDAMRTMGANNYLHHVRGGATNYTNPEQRISDNIDVRHDDARIFARSVANNANKILAAYKEDPNSLTTDHRFASDIPHI
;
A
#
# COMPACT_ATOMS: atom_id res chain seq x y z
N MET A 1 -55.13 18.13 42.31
CA MET A 1 -55.02 18.97 41.10
C MET A 1 -54.39 18.14 39.99
N SER A 2 -54.98 18.18 38.79
CA SER A 2 -54.42 17.84 37.44
C SER A 2 -52.95 18.29 37.23
N LEU A 3 -52.14 17.85 36.26
CA LEU A 3 -52.32 17.21 34.94
C LEU A 3 -50.97 16.57 34.48
N SER A 4 -51.05 15.61 33.55
CA SER A 4 -49.99 14.88 32.86
C SER A 4 -49.15 15.70 31.87
N ALA A 5 -47.92 15.26 31.56
CA ALA A 5 -47.34 15.33 30.21
C ALA A 5 -46.19 14.32 30.01
N ILE A 6 -46.41 13.40 29.07
CA ILE A 6 -45.45 12.50 28.43
C ILE A 6 -44.90 13.22 27.19
N THR A 7 -43.60 13.14 26.93
CA THR A 7 -43.05 13.43 25.59
C THR A 7 -41.98 12.41 25.22
N GLN A 8 -42.37 11.41 24.43
CA GLN A 8 -41.50 10.60 23.57
C GLN A 8 -41.60 11.14 22.13
N ARG A 9 -40.49 11.10 21.36
CA ARG A 9 -40.42 11.09 19.88
C ARG A 9 -38.95 11.00 19.42
N PRO A 10 -38.64 10.55 18.19
CA PRO A 10 -39.02 9.28 17.56
C PRO A 10 -37.81 8.56 16.88
N ALA A 11 -37.96 7.25 16.65
CA ALA A 11 -37.04 6.48 15.79
C ALA A 11 -37.30 6.78 14.30
N PHE A 12 -36.24 7.05 13.54
CA PHE A 12 -36.30 7.22 12.09
C PHE A 12 -36.16 5.86 11.39
N ARG A 13 -37.19 5.48 10.64
CA ARG A 13 -37.16 4.47 9.56
C ARG A 13 -37.36 5.22 8.23
N PRO A 14 -36.60 4.93 7.17
CA PRO A 14 -36.95 5.40 5.83
C PRO A 14 -37.95 4.43 5.15
N ASP A 15 -38.98 5.01 4.52
CA ASP A 15 -40.08 4.36 3.82
C ASP A 15 -39.70 3.86 2.40
N PRO A 16 -40.36 2.81 1.88
CA PRO A 16 -40.15 2.26 0.55
C PRO A 16 -41.11 2.89 -0.47
N ALA A 17 -40.63 3.85 -1.27
CA ALA A 17 -41.40 4.37 -2.41
C ALA A 17 -40.49 4.95 -3.51
N THR A 18 -39.80 4.08 -4.24
CA THR A 18 -39.39 4.38 -5.63
C THR A 18 -39.34 3.08 -6.44
N LEU A 19 -40.48 2.41 -6.52
CA LEU A 19 -40.71 1.21 -7.30
C LEU A 19 -42.06 1.35 -8.00
N SER A 20 -42.09 1.99 -9.18
CA SER A 20 -42.99 1.69 -10.31
C SER A 20 -43.03 2.81 -11.36
N ARG A 21 -42.40 2.56 -12.51
CA ARG A 21 -42.84 2.87 -13.90
C ARG A 21 -41.71 2.35 -14.80
N LEU A 22 -41.81 1.12 -15.32
CA LEU A 22 -42.53 0.84 -16.57
C LEU A 22 -43.14 -0.58 -16.57
N GLN A 23 -44.44 -0.63 -16.84
CA GLN A 23 -45.29 -1.81 -17.10
C GLN A 23 -44.93 -2.45 -18.47
N ALA A 24 -44.75 -3.79 -18.54
CA ALA A 24 -45.68 -4.84 -19.06
C ALA A 24 -45.99 -4.74 -20.58
N LYS A 25 -46.05 -5.78 -21.45
CA LYS A 25 -46.05 -7.28 -21.49
C LYS A 25 -46.07 -7.66 -23.03
N PRO A 26 -46.19 -8.91 -23.54
CA PRO A 26 -46.03 -10.27 -23.00
C PRO A 26 -45.21 -11.26 -23.91
N ALA A 27 -45.18 -12.53 -23.46
CA ALA A 27 -44.50 -13.75 -23.88
C ALA A 27 -44.67 -14.28 -25.33
N SER A 28 -43.72 -15.13 -25.75
CA SER A 28 -43.98 -16.42 -26.41
C SER A 28 -42.81 -17.41 -26.21
N GLU A 29 -43.20 -18.67 -26.06
CA GLU A 29 -42.44 -19.87 -25.67
C GLU A 29 -41.49 -20.42 -26.74
N ALA A 30 -40.41 -21.10 -26.33
CA ALA A 30 -40.08 -22.47 -26.77
C ALA A 30 -38.89 -23.05 -25.99
N GLN A 31 -38.99 -24.36 -25.74
CA GLN A 31 -38.12 -25.23 -24.93
C GLN A 31 -36.69 -25.42 -25.50
N GLY A 32 -35.73 -25.74 -24.62
CA GLY A 32 -34.43 -26.28 -25.00
C GLY A 32 -33.49 -26.55 -23.82
N THR A 33 -33.44 -27.81 -23.40
CA THR A 33 -32.60 -28.44 -22.36
C THR A 33 -31.07 -28.38 -22.59
N GLN A 34 -30.28 -28.37 -21.48
CA GLN A 34 -28.94 -28.97 -21.23
C GLN A 34 -27.72 -28.07 -20.84
N THR A 35 -27.29 -28.21 -19.56
CA THR A 35 -25.91 -28.25 -18.98
C THR A 35 -24.96 -27.01 -18.96
N PRO A 36 -23.99 -26.95 -18.00
CA PRO A 36 -23.52 -25.70 -17.40
C PRO A 36 -22.41 -24.99 -18.17
N SER A 37 -22.46 -23.66 -18.13
CA SER A 37 -21.50 -22.74 -18.74
C SER A 37 -20.16 -22.77 -18.00
N VAL A 38 -19.09 -23.06 -18.75
CA VAL A 38 -17.70 -22.88 -18.37
C VAL A 38 -17.40 -21.38 -18.37
N HIS A 39 -16.96 -20.82 -17.24
CA HIS A 39 -16.43 -19.47 -17.19
C HIS A 39 -15.16 -19.38 -18.06
N PRO A 40 -15.00 -18.32 -18.87
CA PRO A 40 -13.91 -18.22 -19.82
C PRO A 40 -12.57 -18.06 -19.09
N VAL A 41 -11.63 -18.90 -19.48
CA VAL A 41 -10.19 -18.77 -19.24
C VAL A 41 -9.75 -17.38 -19.71
N VAL A 42 -9.40 -16.50 -18.77
CA VAL A 42 -8.72 -15.25 -19.08
C VAL A 42 -7.34 -15.62 -19.61
N LYS A 43 -7.10 -15.23 -20.87
CA LYS A 43 -5.84 -15.43 -21.60
C LYS A 43 -4.68 -14.85 -20.79
N ARG A 44 -3.68 -15.70 -20.55
CA ARG A 44 -2.35 -15.31 -20.10
C ARG A 44 -1.73 -14.40 -21.16
N PHE A 45 -1.34 -13.18 -20.77
CA PHE A 45 -0.44 -12.38 -21.58
C PHE A 45 0.99 -12.86 -21.31
N GLN A 46 1.66 -13.31 -22.36
CA GLN A 46 3.10 -13.47 -22.42
C GLN A 46 3.70 -12.06 -22.43
N THR A 47 4.58 -11.74 -21.47
CA THR A 47 5.49 -10.61 -21.60
C THR A 47 6.68 -11.09 -22.41
N ASP A 48 6.70 -10.71 -23.69
CA ASP A 48 7.83 -10.96 -24.58
C ASP A 48 9.07 -10.22 -24.05
N SER A 49 10.15 -10.98 -23.99
CA SER A 49 11.51 -10.50 -23.83
C SER A 49 11.84 -9.60 -25.02
N PHE A 50 12.34 -8.39 -24.77
CA PHE A 50 12.90 -7.56 -25.84
C PHE A 50 14.43 -7.60 -25.77
N GLU A 51 15.02 -8.30 -26.74
CA GLU A 51 16.38 -8.08 -27.21
C GLU A 51 16.48 -6.75 -27.99
N GLN A 52 17.68 -6.17 -27.93
CA GLN A 52 18.24 -5.00 -28.64
C GLN A 52 18.02 -5.07 -30.17
N ASP A 53 17.98 -4.02 -31.01
CA ASP A 53 18.79 -2.78 -31.23
C ASP A 53 18.17 -2.03 -32.47
N PRO A 54 18.70 -0.92 -33.07
CA PRO A 54 19.78 0.01 -32.68
C PRO A 54 19.45 1.54 -32.80
N GLU A 55 20.34 2.34 -32.22
CA GLU A 55 20.69 3.75 -32.52
C GLU A 55 19.58 4.80 -32.71
N VAL A 56 19.14 5.40 -31.59
CA VAL A 56 18.79 6.82 -31.56
C VAL A 56 19.78 7.52 -30.63
N LYS A 57 20.52 8.51 -31.15
CA LYS A 57 21.40 9.39 -30.38
C LYS A 57 20.60 10.14 -29.31
N SER A 58 20.44 9.54 -28.14
CA SER A 58 20.10 10.26 -26.92
C SER A 58 21.38 10.89 -26.39
N THR A 59 21.43 12.21 -26.47
CA THR A 59 22.39 13.06 -25.77
C THR A 59 22.35 12.67 -24.29
N LYS A 60 23.35 11.92 -23.82
CA LYS A 60 23.52 11.60 -22.39
C LYS A 60 23.76 12.92 -21.65
N GLN A 61 22.69 13.48 -21.10
CA GLN A 61 22.83 14.44 -20.01
C GLN A 61 23.24 13.61 -18.79
N SER A 62 24.54 13.61 -18.52
CA SER A 62 25.10 13.04 -17.29
C SER A 62 24.62 13.89 -16.12
N THR A 63 23.45 13.58 -15.59
CA THR A 63 23.07 14.01 -14.24
C THR A 63 23.78 13.08 -13.28
N THR A 64 24.88 13.58 -12.70
CA THR A 64 25.41 13.02 -11.45
C THR A 64 24.23 12.83 -10.50
N PRO A 65 24.01 11.66 -9.87
CA PRO A 65 22.93 11.48 -8.93
C PRO A 65 23.14 12.48 -7.79
N THR A 66 22.34 13.54 -7.75
CA THR A 66 22.25 14.39 -6.57
C THR A 66 21.63 13.55 -5.47
N THR A 67 22.35 13.40 -4.35
CA THR A 67 21.81 12.85 -3.11
C THR A 67 20.48 13.55 -2.80
N PRO A 68 19.34 12.84 -2.82
CA PRO A 68 18.04 13.46 -2.65
C PRO A 68 17.89 14.10 -1.26
N PRO A 69 17.02 15.11 -1.11
CA PRO A 69 16.66 15.63 0.21
C PRO A 69 16.13 14.47 1.09
N GLY A 70 16.72 14.29 2.28
CA GLY A 70 16.36 13.22 3.21
C GLY A 70 17.15 11.92 3.06
N ALA A 71 18.12 11.83 2.15
CA ALA A 71 19.06 10.70 2.09
C ALA A 71 20.27 10.92 3.03
N GLY A 72 20.64 9.89 3.78
CA GLY A 72 21.75 9.86 4.74
C GLY A 72 21.44 9.02 5.98
N ASP A 73 22.44 8.80 6.84
CA ASP A 73 22.34 7.94 8.04
C ASP A 73 21.46 8.51 9.17
N THR A 74 20.83 9.67 8.96
CA THR A 74 20.04 10.36 9.99
C THR A 74 18.57 9.96 9.88
N ALA A 75 17.93 9.68 11.02
CA ALA A 75 16.51 9.31 11.07
C ALA A 75 15.62 10.38 10.41
N VAL A 76 14.63 9.94 9.63
CA VAL A 76 13.71 10.82 8.87
C VAL A 76 12.82 11.61 9.83
N SER A 77 12.80 12.94 9.70
CA SER A 77 11.93 13.85 10.47
C SER A 77 10.55 14.02 9.82
N THR A 78 9.55 14.48 10.58
CA THR A 78 8.19 14.81 10.09
C THR A 78 8.17 15.79 8.92
N GLU A 79 9.13 16.71 8.84
CA GLU A 79 9.28 17.67 7.74
C GLU A 79 9.86 17.04 6.45
N SER A 80 10.48 15.86 6.59
CA SER A 80 11.11 15.07 5.54
C SER A 80 10.21 13.93 5.02
N LEU A 81 9.27 13.45 5.83
CA LEU A 81 8.14 12.65 5.36
C LEU A 81 7.27 13.52 4.46
N VAL A 82 7.02 13.07 3.23
CA VAL A 82 6.12 13.65 2.20
C VAL A 82 5.33 14.84 2.76
N GLN A 83 5.80 16.07 2.51
CA GLN A 83 5.14 17.26 3.07
C GLN A 83 3.64 17.21 2.78
N ALA A 84 2.82 17.31 3.83
CA ALA A 84 1.38 17.15 3.75
C ALA A 84 0.66 18.14 2.80
N GLY A 85 1.37 19.10 2.19
CA GLY A 85 0.78 20.28 1.54
C GLY A 85 1.24 20.65 0.12
N THR A 86 2.07 19.87 -0.59
CA THR A 86 2.48 20.26 -1.97
C THR A 86 1.53 19.81 -3.08
N HIS A 87 0.56 18.95 -2.77
CA HIS A 87 -0.44 18.44 -3.72
C HIS A 87 -1.85 18.63 -3.13
N GLY A 88 -2.88 18.89 -3.94
CA GLY A 88 -4.24 19.10 -3.43
C GLY A 88 -4.84 17.82 -2.80
N SER A 89 -5.93 17.94 -2.04
CA SER A 89 -6.65 16.79 -1.46
C SER A 89 -7.26 15.84 -2.52
N ASP A 90 -7.17 16.22 -3.79
CA ASP A 90 -7.52 15.46 -4.98
C ASP A 90 -6.43 14.46 -5.41
N GLN A 91 -5.25 14.47 -4.78
CA GLN A 91 -4.12 13.58 -5.08
C GLN A 91 -3.80 12.62 -3.93
N VAL A 92 -4.83 11.96 -3.40
CA VAL A 92 -4.72 10.83 -2.45
C VAL A 92 -5.77 9.78 -2.79
N TYR A 93 -5.45 8.51 -2.57
CA TYR A 93 -6.45 7.45 -2.66
C TYR A 93 -7.48 7.57 -1.53
N PRO A 94 -8.73 7.14 -1.75
CA PRO A 94 -9.75 7.11 -0.72
C PRO A 94 -9.25 6.38 0.53
N GLU A 95 -9.45 6.99 1.69
CA GLU A 95 -9.00 6.44 2.95
C GLU A 95 -9.94 5.33 3.42
N LEU A 96 -9.35 4.28 3.99
CA LEU A 96 -10.05 3.17 4.60
C LEU A 96 -9.67 3.10 6.08
N SER A 97 -10.67 3.17 6.96
CA SER A 97 -10.51 3.08 8.42
C SER A 97 -11.56 2.11 8.96
N TYR A 98 -11.15 0.94 9.41
CA TYR A 98 -12.07 -0.13 9.81
C TYR A 98 -11.43 -1.11 10.77
N GLU A 99 -12.28 -1.80 11.55
CA GLU A 99 -11.86 -2.98 12.32
C GLU A 99 -11.68 -4.17 11.39
N GLU A 100 -10.51 -4.80 11.45
CA GLU A 100 -10.17 -5.93 10.60
C GLU A 100 -10.07 -7.22 11.43
N THR A 101 -10.93 -8.17 11.14
CA THR A 101 -10.96 -9.46 11.86
C THR A 101 -10.22 -10.57 11.12
N LYS A 102 -9.79 -10.31 9.89
CA LYS A 102 -8.98 -11.24 9.11
C LYS A 102 -7.54 -11.26 9.60
N GLN A 103 -6.94 -12.44 9.52
CA GLN A 103 -5.52 -12.63 9.74
C GLN A 103 -4.76 -12.44 8.43
N TYR A 104 -3.57 -11.85 8.54
CA TYR A 104 -2.61 -11.70 7.46
C TYR A 104 -1.38 -12.53 7.82
N ASN A 105 -1.06 -13.49 6.96
CA ASN A 105 -0.03 -14.50 7.24
C ASN A 105 -0.18 -15.09 8.65
N ASP A 106 -1.38 -15.59 8.97
CA ASP A 106 -1.74 -16.22 10.26
C ASP A 106 -1.69 -15.34 11.53
N HIS A 107 -1.55 -14.02 11.37
CA HIS A 107 -1.53 -13.08 12.50
C HIS A 107 -2.54 -11.92 12.34
N PRO A 108 -3.12 -11.42 13.44
CA PRO A 108 -4.04 -10.28 13.41
C PRO A 108 -3.32 -8.95 13.11
N VAL A 109 -4.07 -7.91 12.78
CA VAL A 109 -3.52 -6.58 12.44
C VAL A 109 -2.72 -5.98 13.60
N GLY A 110 -3.23 -6.10 14.84
CA GLY A 110 -2.53 -5.60 16.04
C GLY A 110 -1.17 -6.26 16.27
N TYR A 111 -1.00 -7.53 15.87
CA TYR A 111 0.31 -8.18 15.90
C TYR A 111 1.28 -7.49 14.94
N TRP A 112 0.90 -7.31 13.68
CA TRP A 112 1.79 -6.68 12.69
C TRP A 112 2.15 -5.25 13.05
N LYS A 113 1.18 -4.46 13.52
CA LYS A 113 1.43 -3.08 13.97
C LYS A 113 2.45 -3.04 15.12
N SER A 114 2.24 -3.83 16.17
CA SER A 114 3.14 -3.86 17.32
C SER A 114 4.54 -4.39 16.96
N GLN A 115 4.63 -5.52 16.24
CA GLN A 115 5.90 -6.14 15.90
C GLN A 115 6.74 -5.30 14.95
N VAL A 116 6.13 -4.67 13.94
CA VAL A 116 6.86 -3.78 13.02
C VAL A 116 7.34 -2.53 13.76
N PHE A 117 6.49 -1.92 14.59
CA PHE A 117 6.86 -0.71 15.33
C PHE A 117 8.00 -0.98 16.33
N GLU A 118 7.90 -2.09 17.07
CA GLU A 118 8.93 -2.53 18.01
C GLU A 118 10.26 -2.85 17.31
N ALA A 119 10.21 -3.63 16.22
CA ALA A 119 11.40 -3.96 15.43
C ALA A 119 12.08 -2.69 14.87
N ALA A 120 11.30 -1.73 14.38
CA ALA A 120 11.83 -0.46 13.88
C ALA A 120 12.48 0.36 15.00
N THR A 121 11.80 0.47 16.15
CA THR A 121 12.33 1.16 17.33
C THR A 121 13.63 0.53 17.81
N ASN A 122 13.70 -0.81 17.86
CA ASN A 122 14.90 -1.56 18.25
C ASN A 122 16.06 -1.39 17.23
N ALA A 123 15.75 -1.15 15.96
CA ALA A 123 16.72 -0.81 14.93
C ALA A 123 17.15 0.68 14.95
N GLY A 124 16.66 1.46 15.92
CA GLY A 124 16.98 2.88 16.07
C GLY A 124 16.22 3.78 15.09
N ALA A 125 15.03 3.36 14.67
CA ALA A 125 14.13 4.21 13.89
C ALA A 125 13.53 5.33 14.75
N SER A 126 13.21 6.47 14.12
CA SER A 126 12.29 7.44 14.74
C SER A 126 10.87 6.86 14.84
N GLU A 127 10.02 7.45 15.69
CA GLU A 127 8.61 7.06 15.75
C GLU A 127 7.92 7.26 14.40
N GLU A 128 8.37 8.26 13.63
CA GLU A 128 7.89 8.57 12.30
C GLU A 128 8.27 7.49 11.26
N GLU A 129 9.53 7.05 11.25
CA GLU A 129 9.98 5.93 10.41
C GLU A 129 9.23 4.64 10.77
N ALA A 130 9.08 4.37 12.06
CA ALA A 130 8.33 3.22 12.56
C ALA A 130 6.85 3.28 12.13
N ALA A 131 6.19 4.43 12.30
CA ALA A 131 4.81 4.62 11.87
C ALA A 131 4.64 4.48 10.35
N LEU A 132 5.63 4.91 9.55
CA LEU A 132 5.60 4.72 8.10
C LEU A 132 5.69 3.26 7.69
N LEU A 133 6.57 2.47 8.32
CA LEU A 133 6.67 1.03 8.08
C LEU A 133 5.41 0.30 8.51
N VAL A 134 4.81 0.67 9.64
CA VAL A 134 3.50 0.14 10.04
C VAL A 134 2.44 0.48 8.99
N ALA A 135 2.38 1.72 8.53
CA ALA A 135 1.43 2.13 7.48
C ALA A 135 1.60 1.33 6.18
N GLN A 136 2.85 1.05 5.78
CA GLN A 136 3.13 0.24 4.60
C GLN A 136 2.70 -1.23 4.80
N ALA A 137 3.05 -1.87 5.92
CA ALA A 137 2.56 -3.22 6.22
C ALA A 137 1.03 -3.27 6.22
N MET A 138 0.39 -2.23 6.76
CA MET A 138 -1.07 -2.08 6.74
C MET A 138 -1.63 -1.76 5.36
N GLN A 139 -0.86 -1.22 4.42
CA GLN A 139 -1.32 -1.04 3.05
C GLN A 139 -1.23 -2.34 2.25
N GLU A 140 -0.13 -3.06 2.38
CA GLU A 140 0.18 -4.26 1.60
C GLU A 140 -0.62 -5.49 2.04
N GLY A 141 -0.81 -5.68 3.35
CA GLY A 141 -1.61 -6.80 3.87
C GLY A 141 -1.05 -8.19 3.54
N GLY A 142 0.26 -8.31 3.27
CA GLY A 142 0.92 -9.60 3.00
C GLY A 142 1.79 -9.57 1.73
N THR A 143 2.51 -10.67 1.52
CA THR A 143 3.47 -10.78 0.40
C THR A 143 2.78 -11.21 -0.89
N ASP A 144 2.96 -10.44 -1.96
CA ASP A 144 2.53 -10.77 -3.31
C ASP A 144 3.56 -11.66 -4.02
N PHE A 145 3.33 -12.97 -3.99
CA PHE A 145 4.19 -13.97 -4.63
C PHE A 145 3.99 -14.11 -6.14
N SER A 146 3.18 -13.26 -6.78
CA SER A 146 2.87 -13.39 -8.21
C SER A 146 3.97 -12.88 -9.14
N LYS A 147 4.93 -12.09 -8.62
CA LYS A 147 5.98 -11.42 -9.40
C LYS A 147 7.29 -12.23 -9.48
N ASN A 148 8.04 -12.04 -10.57
CA ASN A 148 9.30 -12.75 -10.83
C ASN A 148 10.45 -11.80 -11.22
N GLY A 149 11.69 -12.28 -11.19
CA GLY A 149 12.86 -11.47 -11.55
C GLY A 149 13.13 -10.34 -10.56
N SER A 150 13.43 -9.15 -11.07
CA SER A 150 13.71 -7.96 -10.24
C SER A 150 12.48 -7.41 -9.51
N SER A 151 11.27 -7.75 -9.97
CA SER A 151 10.02 -7.32 -9.36
C SER A 151 9.45 -8.31 -8.33
N THR A 152 10.13 -9.43 -8.05
CA THR A 152 9.72 -10.36 -6.99
C THR A 152 9.65 -9.63 -5.65
N ASN A 153 8.50 -9.72 -4.98
CA ASN A 153 8.25 -9.08 -3.70
C ASN A 153 8.61 -9.99 -2.53
N PHE A 154 9.07 -9.40 -1.43
CA PHE A 154 9.43 -10.11 -0.20
C PHE A 154 8.83 -9.45 1.05
N GLY A 155 8.31 -10.30 1.94
CA GLY A 155 7.83 -9.97 3.28
C GLY A 155 6.65 -9.01 3.37
N PRO A 156 6.38 -8.45 4.55
CA PRO A 156 5.13 -7.73 4.85
C PRO A 156 5.02 -6.37 4.14
N PHE A 157 6.13 -5.83 3.63
CA PHE A 157 6.17 -4.53 2.97
C PHE A 157 6.16 -4.64 1.43
N ASN A 158 6.09 -5.86 0.86
CA ASN A 158 6.23 -6.11 -0.57
C ASN A 158 7.46 -5.42 -1.19
N LEU A 159 8.62 -5.50 -0.50
CA LEU A 159 9.85 -4.95 -1.05
C LEU A 159 10.26 -5.75 -2.27
N ASN A 160 10.36 -5.09 -3.43
CA ASN A 160 10.81 -5.75 -4.64
C ASN A 160 12.32 -6.09 -4.56
N LYS A 161 12.72 -7.15 -5.27
CA LYS A 161 14.10 -7.66 -5.26
C LYS A 161 15.14 -6.59 -5.60
N ASP A 162 14.85 -5.74 -6.58
CA ASP A 162 15.74 -4.66 -7.01
C ASP A 162 16.03 -3.66 -5.89
N LEU A 163 14.99 -3.24 -5.15
CA LEU A 163 15.11 -2.36 -3.98
C LEU A 163 16.01 -2.98 -2.92
N ILE A 164 15.75 -4.24 -2.58
CA ILE A 164 16.48 -4.98 -1.54
C ILE A 164 17.95 -5.10 -1.91
N GLN A 165 18.25 -5.52 -3.14
CA GLN A 165 19.63 -5.79 -3.56
C GLN A 165 20.43 -4.51 -3.80
N THR A 166 19.78 -3.41 -4.19
CA THR A 166 20.46 -2.15 -4.52
C THR A 166 20.63 -1.26 -3.30
N PHE A 167 19.63 -1.21 -2.41
CA PHE A 167 19.57 -0.22 -1.32
C PHE A 167 19.34 -0.83 0.06
N GLY A 168 19.10 -2.14 0.18
CA GLY A 168 18.80 -2.81 1.46
C GLY A 168 19.96 -2.91 2.44
N GLY A 169 21.14 -2.44 2.07
CA GLY A 169 22.28 -2.24 2.97
C GLY A 169 22.82 -3.52 3.61
N LYS A 170 23.15 -3.43 4.90
CA LYS A 170 23.87 -4.48 5.64
C LYS A 170 22.95 -5.61 6.10
N ASP A 171 21.64 -5.35 6.15
CA ASP A 171 20.65 -6.27 6.68
C ASP A 171 20.08 -7.21 5.59
N VAL A 172 20.55 -7.09 4.35
CA VAL A 172 20.18 -8.00 3.25
C VAL A 172 20.65 -9.42 3.55
N PRO A 173 19.73 -10.40 3.71
CA PRO A 173 20.13 -11.78 3.94
C PRO A 173 20.65 -12.42 2.64
N GLY A 174 21.55 -13.41 2.79
CA GLY A 174 22.03 -14.19 1.65
C GLY A 174 20.93 -14.99 0.94
N ASP A 175 19.87 -15.37 1.66
CA ASP A 175 18.65 -15.94 1.11
C ASP A 175 17.48 -15.00 1.40
N LEU A 176 16.94 -14.39 0.34
CA LEU A 176 15.84 -13.42 0.44
C LEU A 176 14.55 -14.04 0.97
N ASN A 177 14.38 -15.37 0.94
CA ASN A 177 13.21 -16.00 1.54
C ASN A 177 13.14 -15.83 3.06
N GLN A 178 14.26 -15.51 3.72
CA GLN A 178 14.28 -15.16 5.15
C GLN A 178 13.47 -13.91 5.47
N LEU A 179 13.18 -13.08 4.45
CA LEU A 179 12.35 -11.89 4.59
C LEU A 179 10.84 -12.18 4.60
N ASN A 180 10.41 -13.40 4.23
CA ASN A 180 9.00 -13.80 4.11
C ASN A 180 8.41 -14.40 5.40
N GLY A 181 9.21 -14.52 6.47
CA GLY A 181 8.75 -15.09 7.73
C GLY A 181 7.84 -14.16 8.53
N THR A 182 7.06 -14.75 9.44
CA THR A 182 6.15 -14.03 10.35
C THR A 182 6.69 -13.95 11.78
N ASP A 183 7.81 -14.59 12.05
CA ASP A 183 8.50 -14.54 13.33
C ASP A 183 9.27 -13.22 13.52
N GLU A 184 9.56 -12.88 14.77
CA GLU A 184 10.25 -11.65 15.17
C GLU A 184 11.57 -11.42 14.42
N LYS A 185 12.32 -12.49 14.13
CA LYS A 185 13.61 -12.39 13.44
C LYS A 185 13.43 -12.03 11.97
N ALA A 186 12.48 -12.67 11.28
CA ALA A 186 12.15 -12.34 9.90
C ALA A 186 11.61 -10.92 9.76
N ILE A 187 10.75 -10.49 10.70
CA ILE A 187 10.22 -9.13 10.76
C ILE A 187 11.36 -8.12 10.96
N ALA A 188 12.25 -8.36 11.93
CA ALA A 188 13.39 -7.49 12.19
C ALA A 188 14.34 -7.35 10.98
N LEU A 189 14.61 -8.46 10.28
CA LEU A 189 15.39 -8.43 9.04
C LEU A 189 14.70 -7.58 7.95
N ASN A 190 13.40 -7.77 7.76
CA ASN A 190 12.64 -7.01 6.76
C ASN A 190 12.59 -5.51 7.08
N VAL A 191 12.40 -5.17 8.35
CA VAL A 191 12.46 -3.79 8.86
C VAL A 191 13.85 -3.18 8.66
N GLY A 192 14.92 -3.90 8.98
CA GLY A 192 16.30 -3.43 8.75
C GLY A 192 16.56 -3.09 7.29
N VAL A 193 16.20 -4.00 6.38
CA VAL A 193 16.30 -3.78 4.93
C VAL A 193 15.49 -2.57 4.47
N ALA A 194 14.25 -2.41 4.96
CA ALA A 194 13.41 -1.28 4.62
C ALA A 194 13.99 0.06 5.12
N LEU A 195 14.51 0.09 6.36
CA LEU A 195 15.14 1.28 6.93
C LEU A 195 16.43 1.67 6.20
N ASP A 196 17.30 0.70 5.89
CA ASP A 196 18.53 0.95 5.12
C ASP A 196 18.18 1.52 3.73
N ALA A 197 17.18 0.95 3.04
CA ALA A 197 16.73 1.47 1.76
C ALA A 197 16.12 2.87 1.88
N MET A 198 15.27 3.09 2.88
CA MET A 198 14.62 4.38 3.13
C MET A 198 15.64 5.48 3.43
N ARG A 199 16.65 5.20 4.25
CA ARG A 199 17.72 6.15 4.61
C ARG A 199 18.68 6.40 3.46
N THR A 200 18.95 5.38 2.64
CA THR A 200 19.81 5.51 1.45
C THR A 200 19.16 6.39 0.37
N MET A 201 17.85 6.23 0.14
CA MET A 201 17.16 6.87 -0.98
C MET A 201 16.39 8.14 -0.60
N GLY A 202 16.05 8.29 0.68
CA GLY A 202 15.01 9.18 1.19
C GLY A 202 13.62 8.55 1.11
N ALA A 203 12.75 8.82 2.09
CA ALA A 203 11.44 8.16 2.26
C ALA A 203 10.52 8.25 1.02
N ASN A 204 10.47 9.39 0.34
CA ASN A 204 9.63 9.56 -0.85
C ASN A 204 10.08 8.64 -2.00
N ASN A 205 11.38 8.61 -2.25
CA ASN A 205 11.98 7.80 -3.30
C ASN A 205 11.90 6.31 -2.99
N TYR A 206 12.02 5.95 -1.72
CA TYR A 206 11.74 4.60 -1.25
C TYR A 206 10.31 4.18 -1.58
N LEU A 207 9.29 4.98 -1.24
CA LEU A 207 7.89 4.66 -1.56
C LEU A 207 7.61 4.65 -3.07
N HIS A 208 8.28 5.51 -3.85
CA HIS A 208 8.18 5.46 -5.31
C HIS A 208 8.76 4.15 -5.88
N HIS A 209 9.87 3.69 -5.33
CA HIS A 209 10.48 2.42 -5.73
C HIS A 209 9.63 1.22 -5.30
N VAL A 210 9.11 1.22 -4.07
CA VAL A 210 8.14 0.21 -3.60
C VAL A 210 6.99 0.07 -4.59
N ARG A 211 6.42 1.20 -5.03
CA ARG A 211 5.26 1.20 -5.95
C ARG A 211 5.62 0.74 -7.36
N GLY A 212 6.60 1.36 -8.01
CA GLY A 212 6.86 1.19 -9.44
C GLY A 212 8.26 0.71 -9.82
N GLY A 213 9.03 0.23 -8.84
CA GLY A 213 10.42 -0.23 -9.03
C GLY A 213 11.38 0.87 -9.46
N ALA A 214 12.48 0.47 -10.09
CA ALA A 214 13.53 1.38 -10.57
C ALA A 214 13.01 2.47 -11.52
N THR A 215 11.98 2.16 -12.32
CA THR A 215 11.36 3.12 -13.25
C THR A 215 10.77 4.32 -12.52
N ASN A 216 9.96 4.10 -11.48
CA ASN A 216 9.30 5.19 -10.76
C ASN A 216 10.20 5.87 -9.74
N TYR A 217 11.26 5.22 -9.29
CA TYR A 217 12.30 5.92 -8.55
C TYR A 217 13.07 6.91 -9.45
N THR A 218 13.49 6.48 -10.64
CA THR A 218 14.26 7.34 -11.56
C THR A 218 13.40 8.41 -12.24
N ASN A 219 12.17 8.06 -12.59
CA ASN A 219 11.19 8.95 -13.20
C ASN A 219 9.84 8.83 -12.46
N PRO A 220 9.63 9.53 -11.32
CA PRO A 220 8.41 9.40 -10.53
C PRO A 220 7.15 9.89 -11.26
N GLU A 221 7.31 10.76 -12.26
CA GLU A 221 6.22 11.23 -13.13
C GLU A 221 5.87 10.22 -14.24
N GLN A 222 6.69 9.18 -14.42
CA GLN A 222 6.48 8.17 -15.46
C GLN A 222 5.33 7.26 -15.04
N ARG A 223 4.41 7.05 -15.99
CA ARG A 223 3.24 6.19 -15.81
C ARG A 223 3.67 4.77 -15.45
N ILE A 224 3.00 4.22 -14.44
CA ILE A 224 3.31 2.88 -13.92
C ILE A 224 2.69 1.79 -14.81
N SER A 225 1.57 2.07 -15.48
CA SER A 225 0.88 1.11 -16.33
C SER A 225 0.20 1.75 -17.55
N ASP A 226 0.17 1.02 -18.65
CA ASP A 226 -0.65 1.33 -19.83
C ASP A 226 -2.12 0.95 -19.64
N ASN A 227 -2.46 0.26 -18.54
CA ASN A 227 -3.83 -0.13 -18.23
C ASN A 227 -4.70 1.10 -17.96
N ILE A 228 -5.79 1.15 -18.70
CA ILE A 228 -6.76 2.25 -18.73
C ILE A 228 -7.33 2.58 -17.35
N ASP A 229 -7.55 1.55 -16.53
CA ASP A 229 -8.22 1.65 -15.24
C ASP A 229 -7.29 2.13 -14.11
N VAL A 230 -5.97 2.13 -14.36
CA VAL A 230 -4.92 2.66 -13.47
C VAL A 230 -4.17 3.83 -14.12
N ARG A 231 -4.77 4.49 -15.12
CA ARG A 231 -4.19 5.65 -15.84
C ARG A 231 -3.85 6.86 -14.96
N HIS A 232 -4.32 6.87 -13.72
CA HIS A 232 -4.07 7.90 -12.72
C HIS A 232 -3.24 7.38 -11.53
N ASP A 233 -2.67 6.18 -11.64
CA ASP A 233 -1.78 5.60 -10.64
C ASP A 233 -0.44 6.31 -10.69
N ASP A 234 -0.21 7.12 -9.67
CA ASP A 234 0.98 7.94 -9.51
C ASP A 234 1.67 7.50 -8.23
N ALA A 235 2.96 7.20 -8.34
CA ALA A 235 3.82 6.85 -7.22
C ALA A 235 3.75 7.90 -6.09
N ARG A 236 3.46 9.16 -6.42
CA ARG A 236 3.23 10.24 -5.46
C ARG A 236 1.93 10.10 -4.69
N ILE A 237 0.84 9.69 -5.36
CA ILE A 237 -0.45 9.47 -4.71
C ILE A 237 -0.31 8.29 -3.75
N PHE A 238 0.36 7.21 -4.17
CA PHE A 238 0.70 6.09 -3.28
C PHE A 238 1.51 6.57 -2.06
N ALA A 239 2.64 7.24 -2.29
CA ALA A 239 3.52 7.70 -1.23
C ALA A 239 2.79 8.60 -0.22
N ARG A 240 1.94 9.51 -0.72
CA ARG A 240 1.16 10.40 0.13
C ARG A 240 0.05 9.68 0.91
N SER A 241 -0.66 8.76 0.29
CA SER A 241 -1.66 7.93 0.99
C SER A 241 -1.02 7.15 2.14
N VAL A 242 0.13 6.51 1.91
CA VAL A 242 0.86 5.79 2.96
C VAL A 242 1.36 6.75 4.05
N ALA A 243 1.91 7.92 3.69
CA ALA A 243 2.35 8.92 4.67
C ALA A 243 1.19 9.50 5.52
N ASN A 244 0.02 9.71 4.93
CA ASN A 244 -1.17 10.14 5.68
C ASN A 244 -1.61 9.08 6.69
N ASN A 245 -1.58 7.80 6.31
CA ASN A 245 -1.89 6.70 7.22
C ASN A 245 -0.84 6.61 8.35
N ALA A 246 0.45 6.82 8.03
CA ALA A 246 1.52 6.89 9.03
C ALA A 246 1.27 7.99 10.07
N ASN A 247 0.86 9.18 9.64
CA ASN A 247 0.52 10.29 10.55
C ASN A 247 -0.66 9.94 11.47
N LYS A 248 -1.67 9.22 10.99
CA LYS A 248 -2.80 8.75 11.81
C LYS A 248 -2.36 7.71 12.83
N ILE A 249 -1.52 6.76 12.42
CA ILE A 249 -0.94 5.75 13.31
C ILE A 249 -0.11 6.43 14.41
N LEU A 250 0.74 7.38 14.03
CA LEU A 250 1.58 8.12 14.97
C LEU A 250 0.73 8.95 15.94
N ALA A 251 -0.32 9.61 15.46
CA ALA A 251 -1.23 10.37 16.32
C ALA A 251 -1.97 9.45 17.32
N ALA A 252 -2.50 8.32 16.86
CA ALA A 252 -3.16 7.33 17.71
C ALA A 252 -2.21 6.74 18.76
N TYR A 253 -0.97 6.44 18.37
CA TYR A 253 0.07 5.95 19.29
C TYR A 253 0.44 6.98 20.36
N LYS A 254 0.58 8.26 19.97
CA LYS A 254 0.87 9.36 20.90
C LYS A 254 -0.27 9.62 21.89
N GLU A 255 -1.52 9.35 21.50
CA GLU A 255 -2.69 9.44 22.38
C GLU A 255 -2.80 8.21 23.30
N ASP A 256 -2.66 7.01 22.75
CA ASP A 256 -2.67 5.74 23.48
C ASP A 256 -1.71 4.72 22.83
N PRO A 257 -0.59 4.36 23.50
CA PRO A 257 0.34 3.36 22.99
C PRO A 257 -0.30 2.00 22.71
N ASN A 258 -1.39 1.64 23.40
CA ASN A 258 -2.09 0.38 23.16
C ASN A 258 -2.83 0.35 21.81
N SER A 259 -2.97 1.50 21.13
CA SER A 259 -3.54 1.57 19.77
C SER A 259 -2.78 0.73 18.74
N LEU A 260 -1.50 0.42 18.97
CA LEU A 260 -0.73 -0.51 18.14
C LEU A 260 -1.17 -1.96 18.29
N THR A 261 -1.81 -2.33 19.40
CA THR A 261 -2.26 -3.71 19.67
C THR A 261 -3.69 -3.98 19.21
N THR A 262 -4.43 -2.94 18.80
CA THR A 262 -5.79 -3.10 18.27
C THR A 262 -5.79 -3.63 16.85
N ASP A 263 -6.91 -4.18 16.40
CA ASP A 263 -7.08 -4.61 15.00
C ASP A 263 -7.65 -3.53 14.08
N HIS A 264 -7.68 -2.28 14.55
CA HIS A 264 -8.06 -1.14 13.74
C HIS A 264 -6.99 -0.85 12.68
N ARG A 265 -7.40 -0.84 11.41
CA ARG A 265 -6.52 -0.64 10.25
C ARG A 265 -6.74 0.74 9.64
N PHE A 266 -5.63 1.45 9.44
CA PHE A 266 -5.57 2.65 8.60
C PHE A 266 -4.89 2.29 7.27
N ALA A 267 -5.63 2.39 6.16
CA ALA A 267 -5.15 2.07 4.82
C ALA A 267 -5.78 3.01 3.78
N SER A 268 -5.48 2.79 2.50
CA SER A 268 -6.15 3.47 1.39
C SER A 268 -6.57 2.47 0.31
N ASP A 269 -7.62 2.83 -0.44
CA ASP A 269 -8.15 2.05 -1.57
C ASP A 269 -7.25 2.23 -2.80
N ILE A 270 -6.12 1.54 -2.78
CA ILE A 270 -5.08 1.61 -3.81
C ILE A 270 -5.23 0.39 -4.74
N PRO A 271 -5.34 0.58 -6.07
CA PRO A 271 -5.42 -0.53 -7.01
C PRO A 271 -4.11 -1.33 -7.06
N HIS A 272 -4.20 -2.62 -7.35
CA HIS A 272 -3.03 -3.48 -7.57
C HIS A 272 -2.44 -3.24 -8.99
N ILE A 273 -1.10 -3.31 -9.11
CA ILE A 273 -0.33 -3.09 -10.35
C ILE A 273 0.75 -4.15 -10.57
#